data_AF-A0A4R1HRW0-F1
#
_entry.id   AF-A0A4R1HRW0-F1
#
_cell.length_a   1.000
_cell.length_b   1.000
_cell.length_c   1.000
_cell.angle_alpha   90.00
_cell.angle_beta   90.00
_cell.angle_gamma   90.00
#
_symmetry.space_group_name_H-M   'P 1'
#
loop_
_entity.id
_entity.type
_entity.pdbx_description
1 polymer ?
#
loop_
_entity_poly.entity_id
_entity_poly.type
_entity_poly.pdbx_seq_one_letter_code
_entity_poly.pdbx_strand_id
1 'polypeptide(L)'
;MTGTISTDPAVLAELVADAVTAHPSVARLDGGTFGTVATFLPTRKLVGVHVGRPGEPVEIAVVLRLDRPIPDTVASLRTSVRALCDGSPVDVTVSDIELPGDPDPDDADTPPGKAGVRRPVGVTPGTSVEIGP
;
A
#
# COMPACT_ATOMS: atom_id res chain seq x y z
N MET A 1 17.68 12.32 -24.68
CA MET A 1 18.05 11.37 -23.60
C MET A 1 17.19 10.15 -23.82
N THR A 2 17.64 9.21 -24.65
CA THR A 2 16.83 8.08 -25.15
C THR A 2 17.05 6.92 -24.19
N GLY A 3 16.12 6.71 -23.26
CA GLY A 3 16.15 5.55 -22.38
C GLY A 3 15.98 4.29 -23.21
N THR A 4 16.95 3.39 -23.15
CA THR A 4 16.88 2.08 -23.80
C THR A 4 15.72 1.31 -23.18
N ILE A 5 14.63 1.10 -23.93
CA ILE A 5 13.61 0.12 -23.57
C ILE A 5 14.28 -1.26 -23.66
N SER A 6 14.70 -1.80 -22.52
CA SER A 6 15.29 -3.13 -22.49
C SER A 6 14.20 -4.14 -22.82
N THR A 7 14.35 -4.87 -23.92
CA THR A 7 13.42 -5.92 -24.35
C THR A 7 13.45 -7.15 -23.43
N ASP A 8 14.35 -7.14 -22.45
CA ASP A 8 14.49 -8.20 -21.48
C ASP A 8 13.40 -8.07 -20.39
N PRO A 9 12.51 -9.06 -20.25
CA PRO A 9 11.39 -8.99 -19.30
C PRO A 9 11.86 -8.91 -17.84
N ALA A 10 13.06 -9.43 -17.53
CA ALA A 10 13.64 -9.31 -16.19
C ALA A 10 14.03 -7.87 -15.87
N VAL A 11 14.68 -7.19 -16.82
CA VAL A 11 15.05 -5.77 -16.67
C VAL A 11 13.80 -4.88 -16.59
N LEU A 12 12.79 -5.15 -17.43
CA LEU A 12 11.53 -4.42 -17.37
C LEU A 12 10.82 -4.64 -16.03
N ALA A 13 10.78 -5.87 -15.52
CA ALA A 13 10.16 -6.17 -14.23
C ALA A 13 10.82 -5.40 -13.08
N GLU A 14 12.15 -5.27 -13.09
CA GLU A 14 12.89 -4.49 -12.09
C GLU A 14 12.60 -2.99 -12.19
N LEU A 15 12.57 -2.43 -13.40
CA LEU A 15 12.22 -1.03 -13.62
C LEU A 15 10.78 -0.71 -13.17
N VAL A 16 9.84 -1.61 -13.46
CA VAL A 16 8.45 -1.48 -13.01
C VAL A 16 8.36 -1.58 -11.48
N ALA A 17 9.07 -2.52 -10.88
CA ALA A 17 9.11 -2.68 -9.42
C ALA A 17 9.62 -1.42 -8.73
N ASP A 18 10.74 -0.85 -9.22
CA ASP A 18 11.33 0.38 -8.70
C ASP A 18 10.40 1.59 -8.85
N ALA A 19 9.77 1.75 -10.02
CA ALA A 19 8.82 2.83 -10.26
C ALA A 19 7.58 2.74 -9.36
N VAL A 20 7.11 1.53 -9.06
CA VAL A 20 5.95 1.29 -8.18
C VAL A 20 6.31 1.53 -6.72
N THR A 21 7.47 1.05 -6.24
CA THR A 21 7.90 1.22 -4.85
C THR A 21 8.33 2.66 -4.54
N ALA A 22 8.77 3.43 -5.55
CA ALA A 22 9.04 4.86 -5.42
C ALA A 22 7.79 5.70 -5.13
N HIS A 23 6.59 5.15 -5.35
CA HIS A 23 5.35 5.88 -5.15
C HIS A 23 4.96 5.93 -3.65
N PRO A 24 4.72 7.11 -3.04
CA PRO A 24 4.51 7.25 -1.58
C PRO A 24 3.31 6.47 -1.01
N SER A 25 2.23 6.34 -1.80
CA SER A 25 1.02 5.57 -1.44
C SER A 25 1.17 4.06 -1.63
N VAL A 26 2.34 3.56 -2.04
CA VAL A 26 2.63 2.12 -2.09
C VAL A 26 3.40 1.75 -0.83
N ALA A 27 2.90 0.76 -0.09
CA ALA A 27 3.58 0.23 1.07
C ALA A 27 4.69 -0.76 0.66
N ARG A 28 4.29 -1.76 -0.14
CA ARG A 28 5.17 -2.82 -0.64
C ARG A 28 4.58 -3.52 -1.86
N LEU A 29 5.43 -4.23 -2.59
CA LEU A 29 5.01 -5.21 -3.59
C LEU A 29 4.59 -6.51 -2.88
N ASP A 30 3.55 -7.15 -3.37
CA ASP A 30 3.06 -8.42 -2.83
C ASP A 30 2.79 -9.42 -3.95
N GLY A 31 2.77 -10.72 -3.67
CA GLY A 31 2.64 -11.75 -4.69
C GLY A 31 1.25 -11.87 -5.31
N GLY A 32 0.29 -11.02 -4.92
CA GLY A 32 -1.11 -11.17 -5.28
C GLY A 32 -1.82 -12.13 -4.31
N THR A 33 -3.16 -12.17 -4.37
CA THR A 33 -4.00 -13.04 -3.52
C THR A 33 -3.61 -14.52 -3.55
N PHE A 34 -2.95 -14.99 -4.62
CA PHE A 34 -2.47 -16.37 -4.76
C PHE A 34 -0.94 -16.53 -4.80
N GLY A 35 -0.16 -15.44 -4.60
CA GLY A 35 1.30 -15.49 -4.71
C GLY A 35 1.84 -15.75 -6.13
N THR A 36 0.99 -15.58 -7.14
CA THR A 36 1.25 -15.87 -8.56
C THR A 36 1.91 -14.72 -9.30
N VAL A 37 1.79 -13.49 -8.81
CA VAL A 37 2.39 -12.31 -9.46
C VAL A 37 3.86 -12.22 -9.06
N ALA A 38 4.71 -12.88 -9.83
CA ALA A 38 6.15 -12.83 -9.65
C ALA A 38 6.89 -13.07 -10.96
N THR A 39 8.04 -12.43 -11.09
CA THR A 39 8.99 -12.64 -12.18
C THR A 39 10.19 -13.41 -11.63
N PHE A 40 10.48 -14.56 -12.24
CA PHE A 40 11.65 -15.36 -11.89
C PHE A 40 12.86 -14.84 -12.66
N LEU A 41 13.74 -14.15 -11.94
CA LEU A 41 15.02 -13.70 -12.46
C LEU A 41 16.05 -14.83 -12.29
N PRO A 42 17.18 -14.80 -13.03
CA PRO A 42 18.18 -15.87 -12.96
C PRO A 42 18.77 -16.08 -11.56
N THR A 43 18.80 -15.03 -10.74
CA THR A 43 19.44 -15.03 -9.41
C THR A 43 18.46 -14.91 -8.25
N ARG A 44 17.24 -14.42 -8.50
CA ARG A 44 16.23 -14.15 -7.45
C ARG A 44 14.81 -14.13 -8.01
N LYS A 45 13.83 -14.37 -7.15
CA LYS A 45 12.41 -14.18 -7.49
C LYS A 45 12.02 -12.74 -7.14
N LEU A 46 11.57 -11.98 -8.13
CA LEU A 46 10.96 -10.67 -7.92
C LEU A 46 9.47 -10.87 -7.70
N VAL A 47 9.00 -10.50 -6.52
CA VAL A 47 7.59 -10.64 -6.11
C VAL A 47 6.83 -9.36 -6.43
N GLY A 48 5.59 -9.50 -6.90
CA GLY A 48 4.63 -8.42 -7.14
C GLY A 48 4.71 -7.74 -8.51
N VAL A 49 5.58 -8.19 -9.40
CA VAL A 49 5.53 -7.83 -10.82
C VAL A 49 5.65 -9.10 -11.65
N HIS A 50 4.75 -9.26 -12.61
CA HIS A 50 4.81 -10.29 -13.64
C HIS A 50 4.75 -9.62 -15.01
N VAL A 51 5.85 -9.72 -15.76
CA VAL A 51 5.90 -9.26 -17.14
C VAL A 51 5.53 -10.43 -18.04
N GLY A 52 4.33 -10.38 -18.63
CA GLY A 52 3.87 -11.35 -19.61
C GLY A 52 4.69 -11.32 -20.91
N ARG A 53 4.40 -12.26 -21.80
CA ARG A 53 4.99 -12.31 -23.15
C ARG A 53 4.56 -11.09 -23.98
N PRO A 54 5.24 -10.80 -25.12
CA PRO A 54 4.81 -9.72 -26.01
C PRO A 54 3.34 -9.86 -26.41
N GLY A 55 2.50 -8.90 -25.99
CA GLY A 55 1.04 -8.91 -26.20
C GLY A 55 0.20 -9.38 -25.01
N GLU A 56 0.82 -9.92 -23.96
CA GLU A 56 0.18 -10.20 -22.67
C GLU A 56 0.27 -8.97 -21.74
N PRO A 57 -0.68 -8.81 -20.80
CA PRO A 57 -0.63 -7.72 -19.85
C PRO A 57 0.51 -7.89 -18.83
N VAL A 58 1.01 -6.75 -18.36
CA VAL A 58 1.89 -6.69 -17.19
C VAL A 58 1.00 -6.69 -15.95
N GLU A 59 1.17 -7.70 -15.10
CA GLU A 59 0.43 -7.82 -13.85
C GLU A 59 1.28 -7.29 -12.70
N ILE A 60 0.66 -6.51 -11.83
CA ILE A 60 1.31 -5.90 -10.67
C ILE A 60 0.43 -6.14 -9.47
N ALA A 61 1.01 -6.67 -8.40
CA ALA A 61 0.34 -6.84 -7.13
C ALA A 61 1.01 -5.99 -6.06
N VAL A 62 0.21 -5.13 -5.44
CA VAL A 62 0.69 -4.11 -4.50
C VAL A 62 -0.15 -4.07 -3.25
N VAL A 63 0.49 -3.67 -2.15
CA VAL A 63 -0.17 -3.20 -0.94
C VAL A 63 -0.14 -1.68 -0.97
N LEU A 64 -1.32 -1.07 -0.89
CA LEU A 64 -1.45 0.39 -0.90
C LEU A 64 -1.62 0.90 0.52
N ARG A 65 -1.20 2.14 0.76
CA ARG A 65 -1.58 2.88 1.96
C ARG A 65 -2.88 3.62 1.69
N LEU A 66 -3.80 3.61 2.67
CA LEU A 66 -5.07 4.33 2.57
C LEU A 66 -4.90 5.83 2.92
N ASP A 67 -3.92 6.49 2.30
CA ASP A 67 -3.72 7.95 2.40
C ASP A 67 -4.59 8.74 1.42
N ARG A 68 -4.98 8.10 0.31
CA ARG A 68 -5.76 8.75 -0.77
C ARG A 68 -6.71 7.75 -1.45
N PRO A 69 -7.61 8.21 -2.32
CA PRO A 69 -8.54 7.33 -3.03
C PRO A 69 -7.78 6.28 -3.86
N ILE A 70 -8.10 5.00 -3.61
CA ILE A 70 -7.50 3.86 -4.32
C ILE A 70 -7.58 3.99 -5.84
N PRO A 71 -8.72 4.41 -6.45
CA PRO A 71 -8.82 4.53 -7.91
C PRO A 71 -7.82 5.51 -8.50
N ASP A 72 -7.64 6.68 -7.87
CA ASP A 72 -6.64 7.68 -8.27
C ASP A 72 -5.22 7.12 -8.15
N THR A 73 -4.95 6.36 -7.08
CA THR A 73 -3.65 5.71 -6.90
C THR A 73 -3.34 4.74 -8.02
N VAL A 74 -4.28 3.84 -8.29
CA VAL A 74 -4.14 2.83 -9.33
C VAL A 74 -4.02 3.48 -10.71
N ALA A 75 -4.78 4.54 -11.00
CA ALA A 75 -4.68 5.26 -12.26
C ALA A 75 -3.30 5.91 -12.47
N SER A 76 -2.74 6.52 -11.41
CA SER A 76 -1.42 7.14 -11.44
C SER A 76 -0.31 6.09 -11.63
N LEU A 77 -0.37 4.97 -10.91
CA LEU A 77 0.55 3.84 -11.09
C LEU A 77 0.45 3.27 -12.51
N ARG A 78 -0.77 3.05 -13.00
CA ARG A 78 -1.01 2.52 -14.34
C ARG A 78 -0.43 3.41 -15.42
N THR A 79 -0.54 4.73 -15.26
CA THR A 79 0.01 5.71 -16.21
C THR A 79 1.53 5.66 -16.22
N SER A 80 2.15 5.64 -15.04
CA SER A 80 3.61 5.59 -14.88
C SER A 80 4.19 4.30 -15.46
N VAL A 81 3.57 3.15 -15.17
CA VAL A 81 4.04 1.85 -15.67
C VAL A 81 3.80 1.69 -17.17
N ARG A 82 2.66 2.17 -17.70
CA ARG A 82 2.42 2.15 -19.15
C ARG A 82 3.47 2.89 -19.95
N ALA A 83 4.03 3.97 -19.40
CA ALA A 83 5.12 4.71 -20.03
C ALA A 83 6.42 3.89 -20.13
N LEU A 84 6.63 2.93 -19.21
CA LEU A 84 7.78 2.03 -19.22
C LEU A 84 7.56 0.81 -20.12
N CYS A 85 6.32 0.33 -20.23
CA CYS A 85 5.95 -0.87 -20.98
C CYS A 85 5.51 -0.59 -22.42
N ASP A 86 5.90 0.54 -23.01
CA ASP A 86 5.56 0.96 -24.38
C ASP A 86 4.05 0.90 -24.69
N GLY A 87 3.21 1.25 -23.71
CA GLY A 87 1.76 1.23 -23.84
C GLY A 87 1.09 -0.14 -23.65
N SER A 88 1.83 -1.18 -23.28
CA SER A 88 1.26 -2.51 -22.97
C SER A 88 0.16 -2.43 -21.91
N PRO A 89 -0.87 -3.30 -21.97
CA PRO A 89 -1.91 -3.32 -20.97
C PRO A 89 -1.30 -3.65 -19.60
N VAL A 90 -1.61 -2.83 -18.61
CA VAL A 90 -1.19 -3.03 -17.21
C VAL A 90 -2.42 -3.35 -16.39
N ASP A 91 -2.35 -4.47 -15.67
CA ASP A 91 -3.31 -4.90 -14.67
C ASP A 91 -2.72 -4.72 -13.28
N VAL A 92 -3.45 -4.01 -12.42
CA VAL A 92 -2.99 -3.67 -11.07
C VAL A 92 -3.96 -4.30 -10.08
N THR A 93 -3.48 -5.29 -9.36
CA THR A 93 -4.19 -5.95 -8.28
C THR A 93 -3.76 -5.36 -6.94
N VAL A 94 -4.71 -4.75 -6.24
CA VAL A 94 -4.49 -4.32 -4.84
C VAL A 94 -4.75 -5.53 -3.96
N SER A 95 -3.70 -6.11 -3.41
CA SER A 95 -3.81 -7.34 -2.61
C SER A 95 -4.22 -7.06 -1.18
N ASP A 96 -3.77 -5.93 -0.64
CA ASP A 96 -4.11 -5.47 0.70
C ASP A 96 -3.97 -3.95 0.81
N ILE A 97 -4.48 -3.37 1.89
CA ILE A 97 -4.44 -1.95 2.18
C ILE A 97 -3.94 -1.72 3.61
N GLU A 98 -2.84 -1.00 3.76
CA GLU A 98 -2.37 -0.52 5.06
C GLU A 98 -3.13 0.74 5.46
N LEU A 99 -3.83 0.67 6.60
CA LEU A 99 -4.46 1.82 7.22
C LEU A 99 -3.41 2.61 8.02
N PRO A 100 -3.34 3.94 7.89
CA PRO A 100 -2.51 4.73 8.78
C PRO A 100 -3.08 4.63 10.20
N GLY A 101 -2.43 3.82 11.05
CA GLY A 101 -2.69 3.82 12.50
C GLY A 101 -2.98 2.49 13.19
N ASP A 102 -2.62 1.33 12.65
CA ASP A 102 -2.32 0.21 13.56
C ASP A 102 -0.82 0.27 13.85
N PRO A 103 -0.38 0.71 15.05
CA PRO A 103 1.01 0.55 15.42
C PRO A 103 1.32 -0.93 15.33
N ASP A 104 2.42 -1.30 14.67
CA ASP A 104 2.96 -2.64 14.80
C ASP A 104 2.96 -3.00 16.30
N PRO A 105 2.43 -4.16 16.72
CA PRO A 105 2.52 -4.56 18.13
C PRO A 105 3.97 -4.72 18.62
N ASP A 106 4.94 -4.64 17.69
CA ASP A 106 6.38 -4.61 17.95
C ASP A 106 6.94 -3.18 18.21
N ASP A 107 6.18 -2.11 17.95
CA ASP A 107 6.53 -0.71 18.24
C ASP A 107 6.16 -0.25 19.67
N ALA A 108 5.84 -1.20 20.56
CA ALA A 108 5.41 -0.95 21.94
C ALA A 108 6.51 -0.42 22.90
N ASP A 109 7.63 0.11 22.39
CA ASP A 109 8.65 0.81 23.20
C ASP A 109 8.63 2.34 23.05
N THR A 110 7.62 2.92 22.40
CA THR A 110 7.42 4.38 22.45
C THR A 110 6.71 4.77 23.76
N PRO A 111 7.31 5.60 24.65
CA PRO A 111 6.64 6.04 25.86
C PRO A 111 5.41 6.91 25.48
N PRO A 112 4.21 6.67 26.05
CA PRO A 112 3.05 7.48 25.74
C PRO A 112 3.24 8.91 26.26
N GLY A 113 3.48 9.83 25.32
CA GLY A 113 3.43 11.27 25.56
C GLY A 113 2.01 11.70 25.96
N LYS A 114 1.82 11.89 27.28
CA LYS A 114 0.74 12.61 27.98
C LYS A 114 -0.54 12.87 27.16
N ALA A 115 -1.41 11.88 27.08
CA ALA A 115 -2.82 12.09 26.75
C ALA A 115 -3.48 12.93 27.85
N GLY A 116 -4.03 14.09 27.47
CA GLY A 116 -4.80 14.95 28.35
C GLY A 116 -6.01 14.23 28.91
N VAL A 117 -5.99 13.95 30.22
CA VAL A 117 -7.13 13.39 30.95
C VAL A 117 -8.21 14.46 31.05
N ARG A 118 -9.22 14.38 30.18
CA ARG A 118 -10.54 14.96 30.45
C ARG A 118 -11.38 13.89 31.14
N ARG A 119 -11.50 13.98 32.47
CA ARG A 119 -12.40 13.11 33.25
C ARG A 119 -13.86 13.48 32.95
N PRO A 120 -14.75 12.51 32.68
CA PRO A 120 -16.17 12.67 32.99
C PRO A 120 -16.39 12.20 34.44
N VAL A 121 -16.91 13.09 35.28
CA VAL A 121 -17.57 12.71 36.56
C VAL A 121 -19.01 13.18 36.37
N GLY A 122 -20.01 12.30 36.29
CA GLY A 122 -20.37 11.33 37.31
C GLY A 122 -21.61 11.88 38.00
N VAL A 123 -22.79 11.60 37.41
CA VAL A 123 -24.10 11.85 38.00
C VAL A 123 -24.17 11.17 39.37
N THR A 124 -24.65 11.89 40.40
CA THR A 124 -25.09 11.29 41.66
C THR A 124 -26.51 11.80 41.95
N PRO A 125 -27.51 10.94 42.17
CA PRO A 125 -28.82 11.35 42.66
C PRO A 125 -28.78 11.46 44.18
N GLY A 126 -29.35 12.54 44.74
CA GLY A 126 -29.49 12.67 46.19
C GLY A 126 -29.74 14.09 46.67
N THR A 127 -30.84 14.73 46.25
CA THR A 127 -31.34 15.92 46.95
C THR A 127 -32.28 15.45 48.05
N SER A 128 -31.77 15.41 49.29
CA SER A 128 -32.61 15.50 50.48
C SER A 128 -33.20 16.91 50.53
N VAL A 129 -34.53 17.01 50.60
CA VAL A 129 -35.21 18.24 51.01
C VAL A 129 -35.67 18.02 52.44
N GLU A 130 -35.01 18.74 53.35
CA GLU A 130 -35.47 19.00 54.70
C GLU A 130 -36.63 20.01 54.61
N ILE A 131 -37.80 19.65 55.13
CA ILE A 131 -38.84 20.61 55.52
C ILE A 131 -39.13 20.34 56.99
N GLY A 132 -38.66 21.23 57.87
CA GLY A 132 -39.19 21.36 59.23
C GLY A 132 -40.12 22.57 59.34
N PRO A 133 -40.46 23.01 60.55
CA PRO A 133 -40.86 22.24 61.73
C PRO A 133 -42.37 21.93 61.75
#